data_AF-A0AAD4T986-F1
#
_entry.id   AF-A0AAD4T986-F1
#
_cell.length_a   1.000
_cell.length_b   1.000
_cell.length_c   1.000
_cell.angle_alpha   90.00
_cell.angle_beta   90.00
_cell.angle_gamma   90.00
#
_symmetry.space_group_name_H-M   'P 1'
#
loop_
_entity.id
_entity.type
_entity.pdbx_description
1 polymer ?
#
loop_
_entity_poly.entity_id
_entity_poly.type
_entity_poly.pdbx_seq_one_letter_code
_entity_poly.pdbx_strand_id
1 'polypeptide(L)'
;MKQVLYIGNVLNQGTRRGSAIGFELESLLKLSDTHAYTTTRKMSLMHYLCKVIAAKYPQLLNFHSTLPSLEAASKIESKSLAEDLQEITKDLKQAKNELDASAEDDPVSEVFRKVF
;
A
#
# COMPACT_ATOMS: atom_id res chain seq x y z
N MET A 1 6.37 -15.23 2.29
CA MET A 1 5.56 -15.73 1.15
C MET A 1 5.77 -17.22 0.84
N LYS A 2 7.00 -17.72 0.63
CA LYS A 2 7.25 -19.14 0.29
C LYS A 2 6.62 -20.16 1.25
N GLN A 3 6.64 -19.89 2.56
CA GLN A 3 6.03 -20.77 3.56
C GLN A 3 4.51 -20.89 3.41
N VAL A 4 3.83 -19.78 3.08
CA VAL A 4 2.38 -19.76 2.84
C VAL A 4 2.04 -20.59 1.61
N LEU A 5 2.80 -20.44 0.51
CA LEU A 5 2.60 -21.21 -0.70
C LEU A 5 2.80 -22.72 -0.45
N TYR A 6 3.88 -23.09 0.24
CA TYR A 6 4.17 -24.48 0.58
C TYR A 6 3.03 -25.10 1.39
N ILE A 7 2.60 -24.44 2.47
CA ILE A 7 1.51 -24.95 3.31
C ILE A 7 0.20 -25.00 2.53
N GLY A 8 -0.09 -23.97 1.71
CA GLY A 8 -1.26 -23.95 0.85
C GLY A 8 -1.29 -25.14 -0.11
N ASN A 9 -0.18 -25.47 -0.77
CA ASN A 9 -0.08 -26.62 -1.68
C ASN A 9 -0.25 -27.95 -0.94
N VAL A 10 0.35 -28.09 0.25
CA VAL A 10 0.19 -29.30 1.09
C VAL A 10 -1.26 -29.49 1.51
N LEU A 11 -1.92 -28.43 1.99
CA LEU A 11 -3.31 -28.50 2.45
C LEU A 11 -4.32 -28.76 1.31
N ASN A 12 -4.01 -28.26 0.11
CA ASN A 12 -4.88 -28.39 -1.05
C ASN A 12 -4.46 -29.53 -1.99
N GLN A 13 -3.58 -30.42 -1.55
CA GLN A 13 -3.10 -31.54 -2.34
C GLN A 13 -4.28 -32.37 -2.88
N GLY A 14 -4.22 -32.75 -4.16
CA GLY A 14 -5.30 -33.48 -4.84
C GLY A 14 -6.45 -32.59 -5.35
N THR A 15 -6.42 -31.29 -5.10
CA THR A 15 -7.35 -30.32 -5.71
C THR A 15 -6.65 -29.50 -6.80
N ARG A 16 -7.42 -28.76 -7.60
CA ARG A 16 -6.89 -27.78 -8.57
C ARG A 16 -5.99 -26.71 -7.93
N ARG A 17 -6.08 -26.50 -6.61
CA ARG A 17 -5.29 -25.53 -5.85
C ARG A 17 -4.01 -26.11 -5.22
N GLY A 18 -3.78 -27.43 -5.30
CA GLY A 18 -2.66 -28.12 -4.64
C GLY A 18 -1.31 -28.07 -5.35
N SER A 19 -1.24 -27.42 -6.52
CA SER A 19 -0.01 -27.27 -7.31
C SER A 19 0.15 -25.84 -7.80
N ALA A 20 -0.19 -24.88 -6.93
CA ALA A 20 -0.06 -23.47 -7.22
C ALA A 20 1.43 -23.07 -7.26
N ILE A 21 1.76 -22.19 -8.21
CA ILE A 21 3.08 -21.53 -8.29
C ILE A 21 3.11 -20.18 -7.53
N GLY A 22 1.93 -19.68 -7.16
CA GLY A 22 1.73 -18.41 -6.46
C GLY A 22 0.29 -18.28 -5.96
N PHE A 23 -0.01 -17.19 -5.28
CA PHE A 23 -1.34 -16.87 -4.76
C PHE A 23 -1.55 -15.36 -4.73
N GLU A 24 -2.80 -14.93 -4.81
CA GLU A 24 -3.18 -13.52 -4.65
C GLU A 24 -2.96 -13.05 -3.21
N LEU A 25 -2.47 -11.83 -3.00
CA LEU A 25 -2.20 -11.28 -1.66
C LEU A 25 -3.43 -11.31 -0.75
N GLU A 26 -4.62 -11.11 -1.31
CA GLU A 26 -5.89 -11.20 -0.57
C GLU A 26 -6.10 -12.56 0.11
N SER A 27 -5.52 -13.63 -0.44
CA SER A 27 -5.58 -14.97 0.15
C SER A 27 -4.91 -15.03 1.53
N LEU A 28 -4.05 -14.07 1.89
CA LEU A 28 -3.47 -13.98 3.23
C LEU A 28 -4.53 -13.74 4.31
N LEU A 29 -5.62 -13.05 3.99
CA LEU A 29 -6.72 -12.78 4.94
C LEU A 29 -7.40 -14.09 5.39
N LYS A 30 -7.44 -15.09 4.50
CA LYS A 30 -8.09 -16.40 4.72
C LYS A 30 -7.31 -17.33 5.66
N LEU A 31 -6.06 -16.98 6.00
CA LEU A 31 -5.23 -17.77 6.92
C LEU A 31 -5.81 -17.76 8.35
N SER A 32 -6.48 -16.68 8.73
CA SER A 32 -7.15 -16.58 10.03
C SER A 32 -8.44 -17.39 10.09
N ASP A 33 -9.13 -17.56 8.96
CA ASP A 33 -10.41 -18.28 8.86
C ASP A 33 -10.25 -19.79 8.70
N THR A 34 -9.04 -20.26 8.37
CA THR A 34 -8.76 -21.68 8.22
C THR A 34 -8.36 -22.27 9.57
N HIS A 35 -9.20 -23.11 10.17
CA HIS A 35 -8.97 -23.68 11.51
C HIS A 35 -8.63 -25.16 11.47
N ALA A 36 -7.80 -25.59 12.43
CA ALA A 36 -7.61 -27.00 12.68
C ALA A 36 -8.94 -27.66 13.09
N TYR A 37 -9.18 -28.87 12.59
CA TYR A 37 -10.32 -29.70 12.97
C TYR A 37 -10.13 -30.20 14.41
N THR A 38 -10.48 -29.37 15.38
CA THR A 38 -10.45 -29.69 16.82
C THR A 38 -11.73 -29.18 17.47
N THR A 39 -12.16 -29.85 18.55
CA THR A 39 -13.39 -29.53 19.29
C THR A 39 -13.43 -28.11 19.85
N THR A 40 -12.27 -27.43 19.96
CA THR A 40 -12.17 -26.08 20.55
C THR A 40 -11.90 -24.97 19.53
N ARG A 41 -11.65 -25.29 18.24
CA ARG A 41 -11.26 -24.33 17.17
C ARG A 41 -10.21 -23.28 17.55
N LYS A 42 -9.37 -23.52 18.56
CA LYS A 42 -8.46 -22.51 19.14
C LYS A 42 -7.27 -22.14 18.26
N MET A 43 -6.99 -22.88 17.19
CA MET A 43 -5.78 -22.70 16.37
C MET A 43 -6.14 -22.55 14.90
N SER A 44 -5.91 -21.34 14.37
CA SER A 44 -5.99 -21.08 12.93
C SER A 44 -4.66 -21.40 12.23
N LEU A 45 -4.70 -21.45 10.90
CA LEU A 45 -3.53 -21.63 10.06
C LEU A 45 -2.52 -20.49 10.26
N MET A 46 -2.99 -19.27 10.51
CA MET A 46 -2.12 -18.14 10.88
C MET A 46 -1.34 -18.41 12.18
N HIS A 47 -2.01 -18.93 13.23
CA HIS A 47 -1.32 -19.31 14.47
C HIS A 47 -0.27 -20.39 14.24
N TYR A 48 -0.58 -21.40 13.41
CA TYR A 48 0.37 -22.43 13.03
C TYR A 48 1.58 -21.85 12.29
N LEU A 49 1.33 -20.98 11.31
CA LEU A 49 2.37 -20.32 10.52
C LEU A 49 3.32 -19.52 11.42
N CYS A 50 2.79 -18.73 12.35
CA CYS A 50 3.61 -17.97 13.31
C CYS A 50 4.52 -18.89 14.14
N LYS A 51 4.00 -20.03 14.63
CA LYS A 51 4.82 -21.02 15.37
C LYS A 51 5.93 -21.60 14.52
N VAL A 52 5.64 -21.98 13.27
CA VAL A 52 6.65 -22.54 12.36
C VAL A 52 7.72 -21.50 12.02
N ILE A 53 7.31 -20.25 11.74
CA ILE A 53 8.24 -19.15 11.47
C ILE A 53 9.11 -18.87 12.70
N ALA A 54 8.54 -18.79 13.89
CA ALA A 54 9.33 -18.57 15.12
C ALA A 54 10.38 -19.66 15.35
N ALA A 55 10.03 -20.92 15.08
CA ALA A 55 10.94 -22.05 15.28
C ALA A 55 12.03 -22.17 14.20
N LYS A 56 11.72 -21.87 12.92
CA LYS A 56 12.63 -22.15 11.79
C LYS A 56 13.25 -20.89 11.17
N TYR A 57 12.57 -19.77 11.26
CA TYR A 57 12.95 -18.51 10.61
C TYR A 57 12.61 -17.29 11.49
N PRO A 58 13.13 -17.21 12.72
CA PRO A 58 12.76 -16.15 13.68
C PRO A 58 13.00 -14.73 13.16
N GLN A 59 13.97 -14.52 12.27
CA GLN A 59 14.23 -13.24 11.62
C GLN A 59 13.04 -12.70 10.81
N LEU A 60 12.15 -13.58 10.34
CA LEU A 60 10.97 -13.19 9.57
C LEU A 60 9.83 -12.68 10.46
N LEU A 61 9.87 -12.85 11.79
CA LEU A 61 8.82 -12.33 12.68
C LEU A 61 8.73 -10.81 12.64
N ASN A 62 9.86 -10.15 12.41
CA ASN A 62 9.95 -8.70 12.37
C ASN A 62 9.84 -8.14 10.95
N PHE A 63 9.38 -8.91 9.95
CA PHE A 63 9.32 -8.41 8.56
C PHE A 63 8.49 -7.12 8.42
N HIS A 64 7.48 -6.92 9.27
CA HIS A 64 6.64 -5.73 9.27
C HIS A 64 7.45 -4.44 9.53
N SER A 65 8.58 -4.50 10.24
CA SER A 65 9.45 -3.33 10.47
C SER A 65 10.14 -2.85 9.19
N THR A 66 10.23 -3.70 8.17
CA THR A 66 10.75 -3.32 6.84
C THR A 66 9.72 -2.56 5.99
N LEU A 67 8.48 -2.44 6.48
CA LEU A 67 7.36 -1.80 5.79
C LEU A 67 6.77 -0.63 6.61
N PRO A 68 7.59 0.35 7.05
CA PRO A 68 7.15 1.38 8.00
C PRO A 68 6.02 2.28 7.46
N SER A 69 5.98 2.49 6.14
CA SER A 69 4.99 3.36 5.49
C SER A 69 3.71 2.62 5.09
N LEU A 70 3.60 1.30 5.30
CA LEU A 70 2.50 0.51 4.75
C LEU A 70 1.13 0.96 5.28
N GLU A 71 1.02 1.23 6.58
CA GLU A 71 -0.24 1.70 7.16
C GLU A 71 -0.64 3.08 6.62
N ALA A 72 0.30 4.02 6.59
CA ALA A 72 0.05 5.35 6.03
C ALA A 72 -0.35 5.27 4.55
N ALA A 73 0.37 4.46 3.76
CA ALA A 73 0.10 4.26 2.34
C ALA A 73 -1.27 3.61 2.10
N SER A 74 -1.70 2.69 2.96
CA SER A 74 -3.02 2.03 2.83
C SER A 74 -4.21 2.97 2.99
N LYS A 75 -4.00 4.15 3.60
CA LYS A 75 -5.03 5.18 3.82
C LYS A 75 -5.08 6.22 2.70
N ILE A 76 -4.15 6.16 1.73
CA ILE A 76 -4.10 7.11 0.62
C ILE A 76 -5.19 6.75 -0.38
N GLU A 77 -6.13 7.67 -0.58
CA GLU A 77 -7.14 7.56 -1.63
C GLU A 77 -6.56 8.08 -2.94
N SER A 78 -6.29 7.19 -3.90
CA SER A 78 -5.68 7.56 -5.17
C SER A 78 -6.48 8.58 -5.97
N LYS A 79 -7.80 8.59 -5.79
CA LYS A 79 -8.70 9.56 -6.44
C LYS A 79 -8.48 10.97 -5.89
N SER A 80 -8.57 11.14 -4.56
CA SER A 80 -8.33 12.43 -3.90
C SER A 80 -6.93 12.95 -4.24
N LEU A 81 -5.91 12.10 -4.19
CA LEU A 81 -4.54 12.49 -4.53
C LEU A 81 -4.42 13.00 -5.97
N ALA A 82 -5.11 12.36 -6.92
CA ALA A 82 -5.09 12.81 -8.31
C ALA A 82 -5.83 14.14 -8.50
N GLU A 83 -6.94 14.35 -7.80
CA GLU A 83 -7.70 15.60 -7.81
C GLU A 83 -6.87 16.76 -7.25
N ASP A 84 -6.23 16.57 -6.09
CA ASP A 84 -5.35 17.56 -5.47
C ASP A 84 -4.19 17.96 -6.41
N LEU A 85 -3.56 16.98 -7.07
CA LEU A 85 -2.48 17.23 -8.03
C LEU A 85 -2.96 18.02 -9.25
N GLN A 86 -4.18 17.76 -9.73
CA GLN A 86 -4.77 18.49 -10.84
C GLN A 86 -5.03 19.95 -10.46
N GLU A 87 -5.59 20.19 -9.27
CA GLU A 87 -5.84 21.53 -8.74
C GLU A 87 -4.53 22.31 -8.60
N ILE A 88 -3.52 21.74 -7.93
CA ILE A 88 -2.20 22.36 -7.78
C ILE A 88 -1.58 22.68 -9.14
N THR A 89 -1.69 21.77 -10.11
CA THR A 89 -1.14 21.98 -11.47
C THR A 89 -1.84 23.14 -12.19
N LYS A 90 -3.16 23.23 -12.04
CA LYS A 90 -3.96 24.32 -12.62
C LYS A 90 -3.57 25.66 -12.01
N ASP A 91 -3.48 25.72 -10.69
CA ASP A 91 -3.17 26.96 -9.95
C ASP A 91 -1.75 27.44 -10.26
N LEU A 92 -0.78 26.52 -10.35
CA LEU A 92 0.58 26.85 -10.76
C LEU A 92 0.63 27.40 -12.19
N LYS A 93 -0.15 26.82 -13.11
CA LYS A 93 -0.25 27.33 -14.48
C LYS A 93 -0.86 28.73 -14.51
N GLN A 94 -1.87 28.99 -13.69
CA GLN A 94 -2.46 30.32 -13.58
C GLN A 94 -1.45 31.34 -13.05
N ALA A 95 -0.77 31.04 -11.94
CA ALA A 95 0.25 31.92 -11.37
C ALA A 95 1.38 32.22 -12.36
N LYS A 96 1.77 31.23 -13.17
CA LYS A 96 2.75 31.43 -14.24
C LYS A 96 2.23 32.39 -15.31
N ASN A 97 0.99 32.22 -15.77
CA ASN A 97 0.39 33.10 -16.77
C ASN A 97 0.28 34.55 -16.25
N GLU A 98 -0.08 34.73 -14.98
CA GLU A 98 -0.14 36.05 -14.33
C GLU A 98 1.23 36.72 -14.26
N LEU A 99 2.27 35.95 -13.90
CA LEU A 99 3.65 36.43 -13.91
C LEU A 99 4.11 36.85 -15.32
N ASP A 100 3.85 36.02 -16.33
CA ASP A 100 4.21 36.31 -17.71
C ASP A 100 3.48 37.56 -18.23
N ALA A 101 2.18 37.70 -17.97
CA ALA A 101 1.40 38.88 -18.33
C ALA A 101 1.91 40.16 -17.64
N SER A 102 2.34 40.05 -16.38
CA SER A 102 2.92 41.19 -15.65
C SER A 102 4.21 41.72 -16.29
N ALA A 103 4.94 40.92 -17.06
CA ALA A 103 6.14 41.38 -17.75
C ALA A 103 5.84 42.32 -18.93
N GLU A 104 4.59 42.34 -19.42
CA GLU A 104 4.15 43.17 -20.55
C GLU A 104 3.38 44.44 -20.12
N ASP A 105 3.28 44.74 -18.82
CA ASP A 105 2.57 45.92 -18.34
C ASP A 105 3.27 47.26 -18.70
N ASP A 106 2.47 48.24 -19.17
CA ASP A 106 2.84 49.61 -19.62
C ASP A 106 3.51 50.46 -18.50
N PRO A 107 4.24 51.58 -18.75
CA PRO A 107 5.03 52.34 -17.77
C PRO A 107 4.29 52.81 -16.51
N VAL A 108 2.96 52.91 -16.56
CA VAL A 108 2.12 53.25 -15.41
C VAL A 108 2.18 52.17 -14.31
N SER A 109 2.37 50.90 -14.70
CA SER A 109 2.55 49.77 -13.78
C SER A 109 3.91 49.79 -13.06
N GLU A 110 4.93 50.36 -13.70
CA GLU A 110 6.29 50.47 -13.14
C GLU A 110 6.35 51.45 -11.96
N VAL A 111 5.50 52.49 -12.00
CA VAL A 111 5.31 53.43 -10.88
C VAL A 111 4.60 52.74 -9.71
N PHE A 112 3.61 51.90 -9.98
CA PHE A 112 2.88 51.17 -8.96
C PHE A 112 3.77 50.14 -8.23
N ARG A 113 4.67 49.44 -8.94
CA ARG A 113 5.66 48.51 -8.35
C ARG A 113 6.76 49.15 -7.50
N LYS A 114 7.00 50.46 -7.64
CA LYS A 114 8.05 51.18 -6.90
C LYS A 114 7.52 51.89 -5.65
N VAL A 115 6.21 52.08 -5.54
CA VAL A 115 5.56 52.85 -4.47
C VAL A 115 4.96 51.97 -3.38
N PHE A 116 4.65 50.71 -3.69
CA PHE A 116 4.19 49.68 -2.76
C PHE A 116 5.10 48.45 -2.86
#